data_AF-A0A2E2WMD0-F1
#
_entry.id   AF-A0A2E2WMD0-F1
#
_cell.length_a   1.000
_cell.length_b   1.000
_cell.length_c   1.000
_cell.angle_alpha   90.00
_cell.angle_beta   90.00
_cell.angle_gamma   90.00
#
_symmetry.space_group_name_H-M   'P 1'
#
loop_
_entity.id
_entity.type
_entity.pdbx_description
1 polymer ?
#
loop_
_entity_poly.entity_id
_entity_poly.type
_entity_poly.pdbx_seq_one_letter_code
_entity_poly.pdbx_strand_id
1 'polypeptide(L)'
;MEELHKLSLIERKVLQFCARRKVTKEQLTMKFKNIPKLHRERAIDQLQRYHFIDLIKVVNPETNRPRTLYFATDSGRKFLQQFEEWLSHN
;
A
#
# COMPACT_ATOMS: atom_id res chain seq x y z
N MET A 1 -19.21 17.32 1.50
CA MET A 1 -17.90 17.02 2.11
C MET A 1 -17.96 15.66 2.81
N GLU A 2 -18.31 14.61 2.07
CA GLU A 2 -18.38 13.23 2.56
C GLU A 2 -17.51 12.40 1.61
N GLU A 3 -16.51 11.70 2.14
CA GLU A 3 -15.81 10.52 1.56
C GLU A 3 -14.30 10.39 1.88
N LEU A 4 -13.72 11.26 2.72
CA LEU A 4 -12.32 11.05 3.18
C LEU A 4 -12.13 9.81 4.11
N HIS A 5 -13.22 9.10 4.46
CA HIS A 5 -13.20 7.95 5.38
C HIS A 5 -13.25 6.55 4.73
N LYS A 6 -12.87 6.38 3.45
CA LYS A 6 -13.01 5.06 2.77
C LYS A 6 -11.98 3.99 3.13
N LEU A 7 -10.77 4.37 3.57
CA LEU A 7 -9.73 3.39 3.90
C LEU A 7 -9.72 3.05 5.40
N SER A 8 -9.68 1.77 5.73
CA SER A 8 -9.39 1.27 7.07
C SER A 8 -7.97 1.65 7.54
N LEU A 9 -7.72 1.54 8.85
CA LEU A 9 -6.39 1.84 9.41
C LEU A 9 -5.28 1.00 8.77
N ILE A 10 -5.54 -0.27 8.47
CA ILE A 10 -4.54 -1.16 7.85
C ILE A 10 -4.28 -0.77 6.39
N GLU A 11 -5.32 -0.45 5.62
CA GLU A 11 -5.18 0.01 4.23
C GLU A 11 -4.38 1.31 4.16
N ARG A 12 -4.67 2.29 5.04
CA ARG A 12 -3.88 3.52 5.12
C ARG A 12 -2.40 3.23 5.42
N LYS A 13 -2.11 2.36 6.39
CA LYS A 13 -0.73 2.01 6.74
C LYS A 13 -0.01 1.27 5.61
N VAL A 14 -0.70 0.38 4.90
CA VAL A 14 -0.14 -0.32 3.72
C VAL A 14 0.15 0.68 2.61
N LEU A 15 -0.80 1.59 2.30
CA LEU A 15 -0.64 2.62 1.29
C LEU A 15 0.53 3.55 1.61
N GLN A 16 0.64 4.04 2.86
CA GLN A 16 1.79 4.84 3.32
C GLN A 16 3.12 4.13 3.15
N PHE A 17 3.17 2.82 3.41
CA PHE A 17 4.39 2.03 3.25
C PHE A 17 4.79 1.90 1.77
N CYS A 18 3.82 1.64 0.88
CA CYS A 18 4.00 1.57 -0.57
C CYS A 18 4.30 2.94 -1.22
N ALA A 19 3.91 4.05 -0.58
CA ALA A 19 4.19 5.40 -1.08
C ALA A 19 5.67 5.78 -0.90
N ARG A 20 6.33 5.30 0.15
CA ARG A 20 7.73 5.64 0.42
C ARG A 20 8.71 4.95 -0.52
N ARG A 21 8.41 3.71 -0.93
CA ARG A 21 9.27 2.90 -1.80
C ARG A 21 8.50 1.74 -2.42
N LYS A 22 9.07 1.14 -3.46
CA LYS A 22 8.63 -0.17 -3.98
C LYS A 22 8.91 -1.24 -2.91
N VAL A 23 7.94 -2.11 -2.62
CA VAL A 23 8.03 -3.11 -1.54
C VAL A 23 7.65 -4.51 -2.02
N THR A 24 8.31 -5.55 -1.54
CA THR A 24 7.93 -6.94 -1.85
C THR A 24 6.78 -7.43 -0.96
N LYS A 25 6.14 -8.55 -1.34
CA LYS A 25 5.13 -9.22 -0.49
C LYS A 25 5.70 -9.63 0.87
N GLU A 26 6.96 -10.07 0.91
CA GLU A 26 7.67 -10.44 2.13
C GLU A 26 7.88 -9.23 3.03
N GLN A 27 8.28 -8.09 2.46
CA GLN A 27 8.46 -6.85 3.22
C GLN A 27 7.14 -6.34 3.81
N LEU A 28 6.03 -6.43 3.05
CA LEU A 28 4.69 -6.13 3.56
C LEU A 28 4.30 -7.08 4.70
N THR A 29 4.53 -8.37 4.52
CA THR A 29 4.24 -9.41 5.52
C THR A 29 5.02 -9.17 6.81
N MET A 30 6.31 -8.86 6.71
CA MET A 30 7.17 -8.56 7.84
C MET A 30 6.76 -7.27 8.55
N LYS A 31 6.46 -6.20 7.80
CA LYS A 31 6.05 -4.91 8.35
C LYS A 31 4.76 -5.02 9.16
N PHE A 32 3.83 -5.85 8.70
CA PHE A 32 2.52 -6.06 9.31
C PHE A 32 2.41 -7.43 9.98
N LYS A 33 3.50 -8.00 10.51
CA LYS A 33 3.51 -9.37 11.06
C LYS A 33 2.47 -9.64 12.15
N ASN A 34 2.09 -8.62 12.91
CA ASN A 34 1.10 -8.70 14.00
C ASN A 34 -0.35 -8.63 13.52
N ILE A 35 -0.59 -8.42 12.22
CA ILE A 35 -1.93 -8.39 11.63
C ILE A 35 -2.20 -9.77 10.99
N PRO A 36 -3.36 -10.42 11.24
CA PRO A 36 -3.63 -11.72 10.66
C PRO A 36 -3.54 -11.69 9.13
N LYS A 37 -2.99 -12.77 8.56
CA LYS A 37 -2.68 -12.87 7.12
C LYS A 37 -3.86 -12.43 6.24
N LEU A 38 -5.06 -12.93 6.55
CA LEU A 38 -6.29 -12.62 5.82
C LEU A 38 -6.56 -11.11 5.72
N HIS A 39 -6.37 -10.35 6.80
CA HIS A 39 -6.62 -8.91 6.80
C HIS A 39 -5.57 -8.13 6.00
N ARG A 40 -4.32 -8.59 5.99
CA ARG A 40 -3.26 -7.98 5.18
C ARG A 40 -3.50 -8.18 3.69
N GLU A 41 -3.84 -9.41 3.31
CA GLU A 41 -4.13 -9.74 1.91
C GLU A 41 -5.36 -8.98 1.43
N ARG A 42 -6.44 -8.93 2.23
CA ARG A 42 -7.62 -8.10 1.94
C ARG A 42 -7.29 -6.62 1.77
N ALA A 43 -6.43 -6.05 2.63
CA ALA A 43 -6.04 -4.64 2.53
C ALA A 43 -5.26 -4.35 1.24
N ILE A 44 -4.34 -5.24 0.85
CA ILE A 44 -3.60 -5.12 -0.41
C ILE A 44 -4.57 -5.21 -1.59
N ASP A 45 -5.46 -6.20 -1.59
CA ASP A 45 -6.43 -6.43 -2.66
C ASP A 45 -7.38 -5.22 -2.83
N GLN A 46 -7.87 -4.64 -1.72
CA GLN A 46 -8.73 -3.45 -1.78
C GLN A 46 -7.98 -2.24 -2.35
N LEU A 47 -6.75 -1.98 -1.89
CA LEU A 47 -5.97 -0.86 -2.41
C LEU A 47 -5.65 -1.01 -3.91
N GLN A 48 -5.46 -2.24 -4.39
CA GLN A 48 -5.32 -2.50 -5.83
C GLN A 48 -6.63 -2.26 -6.58
N ARG A 49 -7.78 -2.70 -6.03
CA ARG A 49 -9.11 -2.44 -6.62
C ARG A 49 -9.43 -0.96 -6.73
N TYR A 50 -8.99 -0.14 -5.77
CA TYR A 50 -9.11 1.32 -5.81
C TYR A 50 -8.03 2.00 -6.64
N HIS A 51 -7.14 1.25 -7.29
CA HIS A 51 -6.00 1.78 -8.03
C HIS A 51 -5.07 2.69 -7.20
N PHE A 52 -5.02 2.52 -5.88
CA PHE A 52 -4.13 3.29 -5.00
C PHE A 52 -2.75 2.66 -4.88
N ILE A 53 -2.65 1.35 -5.09
CA ILE A 53 -1.37 0.66 -5.28
C ILE A 53 -1.42 -0.15 -6.57
N ASP A 54 -0.25 -0.35 -7.16
CA ASP A 54 -0.04 -1.23 -8.30
C ASP A 54 1.17 -2.13 -8.05
N LEU A 55 1.38 -3.11 -8.93
CA LEU A 55 2.48 -4.05 -8.86
C LEU A 55 3.27 -4.13 -10.17
N ILE A 56 4.55 -4.45 -10.03
CA ILE A 56 5.45 -4.73 -11.15
C ILE A 56 6.22 -6.03 -10.87
N LYS A 57 6.33 -6.87 -11.90
CA LYS A 57 7.19 -8.06 -11.86
C LYS A 57 8.58 -7.67 -12.31
N VAL A 58 9.57 -7.92 -11.46
CA VAL A 58 10.99 -7.68 -11.75
C VAL A 58 11.75 -8.99 -11.59
N VAL A 59 12.81 -9.19 -12.38
CA VAL A 59 13.72 -10.32 -12.18
C VAL A 59 14.84 -9.84 -11.27
N ASN A 60 15.10 -10.56 -10.17
CA ASN A 60 16.25 -10.26 -9.33
C ASN A 60 17.53 -10.64 -10.10
N PRO A 61 18.43 -9.69 -10.40
CA PRO A 61 19.64 -9.97 -11.20
C PRO A 61 20.59 -10.98 -10.54
N GLU A 62 20.60 -11.07 -9.21
CA GLU A 62 21.51 -11.96 -8.47
C GLU A 62 21.05 -13.41 -8.47
N THR A 63 19.73 -13.63 -8.49
CA THR A 63 19.13 -14.97 -8.32
C THR A 63 18.42 -15.45 -9.59
N ASN A 64 18.28 -14.58 -10.59
CA ASN A 64 17.45 -14.76 -11.78
C ASN A 64 16.00 -15.20 -11.48
N ARG A 65 15.51 -14.94 -10.27
CA ARG A 65 14.16 -15.29 -9.84
C ARG A 65 13.22 -14.10 -9.98
N PRO A 66 11.99 -14.30 -10.50
CA PRO A 66 10.99 -13.24 -10.54
C PRO A 66 10.56 -12.85 -9.13
N ARG A 67 10.33 -11.56 -8.92
CA ARG A 67 9.79 -10.96 -7.70
C ARG A 67 8.72 -9.94 -8.06
N THR A 68 7.69 -9.85 -7.23
CA THR A 68 6.63 -8.84 -7.36
C THR A 68 6.91 -7.70 -6.39
N LEU A 69 6.91 -6.48 -6.90
CA LEU A 69 7.03 -5.24 -6.13
C LEU A 69 5.72 -4.47 -6.19
N TYR A 70 5.23 -4.03 -5.04
CA TYR A 70 4.07 -3.16 -4.87
C TYR A 70 4.53 -1.72 -4.66
N PHE A 71 3.77 -0.75 -5.18
CA PHE A 71 4.06 0.68 -5.02
C PHE A 71 2.78 1.50 -5.06
N ALA A 72 2.77 2.67 -4.40
CA ALA A 72 1.64 3.58 -4.49
C ALA A 72 1.63 4.30 -5.85
N THR A 73 0.45 4.34 -6.47
CA THR A 73 0.16 5.11 -7.68
C THR A 73 0.06 6.60 -7.37
N ASP A 74 -0.07 7.44 -8.40
CA ASP A 74 -0.28 8.87 -8.22
C ASP A 74 -1.60 9.17 -7.50
N SER A 75 -2.66 8.42 -7.80
CA SER A 75 -3.95 8.55 -7.09
C SER A 75 -3.82 8.17 -5.61
N GLY A 76 -3.11 7.09 -5.31
CA GLY A 76 -2.84 6.68 -3.92
C GLY A 76 -2.00 7.71 -3.14
N ARG A 77 -1.02 8.33 -3.80
CA ARG A 77 -0.19 9.40 -3.21
C ARG A 77 -1.00 10.67 -2.97
N LYS A 78 -1.80 11.10 -3.94
CA LYS A 78 -2.69 12.27 -3.79
C LYS A 78 -3.70 12.06 -2.66
N PHE A 79 -4.29 10.87 -2.56
CA PHE A 79 -5.16 10.53 -1.44
C PHE A 79 -4.45 10.67 -0.09
N LEU A 80 -3.23 10.12 0.04
CA LEU A 80 -2.45 10.27 1.28
C LEU A 80 -2.15 11.73 1.60
N GLN A 81 -1.78 12.52 0.61
CA GLN A 81 -1.51 13.94 0.80
C GLN A 81 -2.76 14.68 1.31
N GLN A 82 -3.91 14.49 0.66
CA GLN A 82 -5.18 15.09 1.09
C GLN A 82 -5.57 14.66 2.51
N PHE A 83 -5.30 13.40 2.85
CA PHE A 83 -5.55 12.87 4.19
C PHE A 83 -4.62 13.49 5.25
N GLU A 84 -3.33 13.68 4.95
CA GLU A 84 -2.36 14.33 5.83
C GLU A 84 -2.66 15.82 6.03
N GLU A 85 -3.05 16.52 4.96
CA GLU A 85 -3.52 17.90 5.03
C GLU A 85 -4.76 18.00 5.94
N TRP A 86 -5.73 17.11 5.76
CA TRP A 86 -6.92 17.05 6.62
C TRP A 86 -6.56 16.86 8.10
N LEU A 87 -5.56 16.04 8.43
CA LEU A 87 -5.07 15.86 9.81
C LEU A 87 -4.38 17.11 10.40
N SER A 88 -3.91 18.04 9.57
CA SER A 88 -3.21 19.26 10.04
C SER A 88 -4.15 20.45 10.30
N HIS A 89 -5.37 20.38 9.77
CA HIS A 89 -6.42 21.39 9.91
C HIS A 89 -7.50 21.01 10.94
N ASN A 90 -7.42 19.81 11.53
CA ASN A 90 -8.29 19.30 12.61
C ASN A 90 -7.44 18.98 13.83
#